data_AF-A0A3D3DCC1-F1
#
_entry.id   AF-A0A3D3DCC1-F1
#
_cell.length_a   1.000
_cell.length_b   1.000
_cell.length_c   1.000
_cell.angle_alpha   90.00
_cell.angle_beta   90.00
_cell.angle_gamma   90.00
#
_symmetry.space_group_name_H-M   'P 1'
#
loop_
_entity.id
_entity.type
_entity.pdbx_description
1 polymer ?
#
loop_
_entity_poly.entity_id
_entity_poly.type
_entity_poly.pdbx_seq_one_letter_code
_entity_poly.pdbx_strand_id
1 'polypeptide(L)'
;DLSQNYPLESGDSLFVPIALENYIYVLGEVKKPGLYAIEEVCTVVEAISLAGGYTDNARLKSCVVIRRFPRDEEGLKMRTITLKDVKVIREKYEQVIEINLEKILKDGELAQNIALQPQDIVYVPIRPLSEFDIGTILQCVTTGLTIYNVLLK
;
A
#
# COMPACT_ATOMS: atom_id res chain seq x y z
N ASP A 1 -6.12 18.83 -29.58
CA ASP A 1 -7.51 18.81 -30.04
C ASP A 1 -8.33 19.60 -29.03
N LEU A 2 -9.13 20.58 -29.49
CA LEU A 2 -9.95 21.46 -28.65
C LEU A 2 -11.43 21.03 -28.64
N SER A 3 -11.77 19.96 -29.35
CA SER A 3 -13.14 19.42 -29.48
C SER A 3 -13.76 18.94 -28.16
N GLN A 4 -12.93 18.68 -27.15
CA GLN A 4 -13.33 18.20 -25.81
C GLN A 4 -13.48 19.32 -24.78
N ASN A 5 -13.32 20.59 -25.19
CA ASN A 5 -13.44 21.72 -24.26
C ASN A 5 -14.92 22.03 -23.98
N TYR A 6 -15.38 21.72 -22.77
CA TYR A 6 -16.75 21.97 -22.33
C TYR A 6 -16.78 23.18 -21.38
N PRO A 7 -17.61 24.21 -21.64
CA PRO A 7 -17.75 25.34 -20.71
C PRO A 7 -18.42 24.86 -19.41
N LEU A 8 -17.81 25.19 -18.27
CA LEU A 8 -18.34 24.83 -16.95
C LEU A 8 -19.27 25.92 -16.42
N GLU A 9 -20.36 25.51 -15.77
CA GLU A 9 -21.33 26.37 -15.11
C GLU A 9 -21.18 26.35 -13.58
N SER A 10 -21.80 27.33 -12.91
CA SER A 10 -21.79 27.41 -11.45
C SER A 10 -22.57 26.24 -10.85
N GLY A 11 -21.87 25.31 -10.22
CA GLY A 11 -22.43 24.09 -9.64
C GLY A 11 -21.87 22.80 -10.24
N ASP A 12 -21.10 22.91 -11.33
CA ASP A 12 -20.44 21.77 -11.95
C ASP A 12 -19.35 21.19 -11.05
N SER A 13 -19.31 19.86 -10.98
CA SER A 13 -18.24 19.10 -10.33
C SER A 13 -17.48 18.33 -11.39
N LEU A 14 -16.23 18.72 -11.64
CA LEU A 14 -15.36 18.00 -12.55
C LEU A 14 -14.68 16.85 -11.81
N PHE A 15 -14.91 15.65 -12.29
CA PHE A 15 -14.29 14.44 -11.77
C PHE A 15 -13.24 13.93 -12.75
N VAL A 16 -11.97 13.91 -12.33
CA VAL A 16 -10.87 13.37 -13.15
C VAL A 16 -10.40 12.07 -12.51
N PRO A 17 -10.70 10.90 -13.11
CA PRO A 17 -10.30 9.63 -12.54
C PRO A 17 -8.79 9.47 -12.58
N ILE A 18 -8.19 9.15 -11.43
CA ILE A 18 -6.76 8.83 -11.34
C ILE A 18 -6.58 7.36 -11.73
N ALA A 19 -5.80 7.10 -12.77
CA ALA A 19 -5.35 5.75 -13.09
C ALA A 19 -4.32 5.29 -12.03
N LEU A 20 -4.74 4.40 -11.14
CA LEU A 20 -3.91 3.91 -10.02
C LEU A 20 -2.89 2.83 -10.43
N GLU A 21 -2.67 2.66 -11.74
CA GLU A 21 -1.83 1.60 -12.30
C GLU A 21 -0.37 1.71 -11.89
N ASN A 22 0.09 2.90 -11.47
CA ASN A 22 1.46 3.18 -11.03
C ASN A 22 1.50 3.90 -9.68
N TYR A 23 0.58 3.58 -8.77
CA TYR A 23 0.51 4.25 -7.47
C TYR A 23 0.61 3.27 -6.31
N ILE A 24 1.22 3.71 -5.21
CA ILE A 24 1.25 3.02 -3.91
C ILE A 24 0.62 3.88 -2.82
N TYR A 25 0.18 3.24 -1.75
CA TYR A 25 -0.26 3.93 -0.54
C TYR A 25 0.84 3.89 0.51
N VAL A 26 1.17 5.03 1.11
CA VAL A 26 2.08 5.11 2.26
C VAL A 26 1.32 5.72 3.42
N LEU A 27 1.09 4.93 4.48
CA LEU A 27 0.16 5.23 5.57
C LEU A 27 0.81 5.05 6.95
N GLY A 28 0.17 5.62 7.97
CA GLY A 28 0.62 5.54 9.37
C GLY A 28 1.60 6.65 9.74
N GLU A 29 2.61 6.32 10.55
CA GLU A 29 3.60 7.23 11.14
C GLU A 29 4.69 7.66 10.14
N VAL A 30 4.25 8.32 9.07
CA VAL A 30 5.08 9.02 8.09
C VAL A 30 4.74 10.51 8.08
N LYS A 31 5.66 11.37 7.64
CA LYS A 31 5.43 12.83 7.68
C LYS A 31 4.29 13.28 6.77
N LYS A 32 4.11 12.60 5.63
CA LYS A 32 3.05 12.88 4.66
C LYS A 32 2.36 11.56 4.26
N PRO A 33 1.36 11.08 5.01
CA PRO A 33 0.60 9.91 4.59
C PRO A 33 -0.19 10.22 3.31
N GLY A 34 -0.27 9.28 2.37
CA GLY A 34 -1.01 9.50 1.14
C GLY A 34 -0.72 8.52 0.01
N LEU A 35 -1.22 8.91 -1.16
CA LEU A 35 -1.07 8.20 -2.43
C LEU A 35 0.16 8.75 -3.17
N TYR A 36 1.04 7.86 -3.62
CA TYR A 36 2.30 8.22 -4.28
C TYR A 36 2.42 7.54 -5.63
N ALA A 37 2.68 8.32 -6.67
CA ALA A 37 3.06 7.79 -7.98
C ALA A 37 4.46 7.18 -7.86
N ILE A 38 4.64 6.01 -8.47
CA ILE A 38 5.90 5.28 -8.52
C ILE A 38 6.30 5.00 -9.96
N GLU A 39 7.60 4.95 -10.21
CA GLU A 39 8.15 4.38 -11.43
C GLU A 39 8.09 2.84 -11.38
N GLU A 40 8.50 2.15 -12.45
CA GLU A 40 8.41 0.68 -12.56
C GLU A 40 9.06 -0.09 -11.39
N VAL A 41 10.05 0.52 -10.72
CA VAL A 41 10.66 -0.04 -9.51
C VAL A 41 10.68 1.04 -8.43
N CYS A 42 9.98 0.77 -7.32
CA CYS A 42 10.04 1.57 -6.10
C CYS A 42 10.20 0.63 -4.91
N THR A 43 11.14 0.90 -4.02
CA THR A 43 11.37 0.12 -2.81
C THR A 43 10.69 0.73 -1.60
N VAL A 44 10.56 -0.02 -0.50
CA VAL A 44 9.92 0.44 0.74
C VAL A 44 10.63 1.68 1.31
N VAL A 45 11.96 1.69 1.30
CA VAL A 45 12.73 2.86 1.78
C VAL A 45 12.49 4.08 0.90
N GLU A 46 12.43 3.90 -0.41
CA GLU A 46 12.13 4.99 -1.35
C GLU A 46 10.71 5.52 -1.13
N ALA A 47 9.72 4.64 -0.99
CA ALA A 47 8.34 5.03 -0.70
C ALA A 47 8.21 5.86 0.59
N ILE A 48 8.88 5.44 1.66
CA ILE A 48 8.90 6.20 2.92
C ILE A 48 9.64 7.53 2.75
N SER A 49 10.67 7.56 1.92
CA SER A 49 11.40 8.79 1.58
C SER A 49 10.52 9.77 0.80
N LEU A 50 9.73 9.28 -0.17
CA LEU A 50 8.72 10.07 -0.88
C LEU A 50 7.68 10.67 0.09
N ALA A 51 7.32 9.92 1.14
CA ALA A 51 6.46 10.39 2.22
C ALA A 51 7.14 11.37 3.21
N GLY A 52 8.37 11.80 2.95
CA GLY A 52 9.14 12.73 3.78
C GLY A 52 9.87 12.09 4.95
N GLY A 53 9.97 10.77 4.98
CA GLY A 53 10.48 9.98 6.09
C GLY A 53 9.41 9.62 7.12
N TYR A 54 9.82 8.88 8.13
CA TYR A 54 8.98 8.49 9.27
C TYR A 54 8.93 9.59 10.34
N THR A 55 7.94 9.51 11.24
CA THR A 55 7.84 10.38 12.44
C THR A 55 8.65 9.79 13.60
N ASP A 56 8.94 10.59 14.63
CA ASP A 56 9.66 10.11 15.82
C ASP A 56 8.90 9.02 16.60
N ASN A 57 7.59 8.88 16.35
CA ASN A 57 6.75 7.86 16.98
C ASN A 57 6.69 6.54 16.19
N ALA A 58 7.33 6.48 15.02
CA ALA A 58 7.27 5.31 14.15
C ALA A 58 7.98 4.09 14.74
N ARG A 59 7.33 2.92 14.65
CA ARG A 59 7.94 1.64 15.04
C ARG A 59 8.54 0.93 13.83
N LEU A 60 9.81 1.22 13.58
CA LEU A 60 10.58 0.73 12.44
C LEU A 60 10.70 -0.80 12.35
N LYS A 61 10.60 -1.53 13.48
CA LYS A 61 10.72 -3.00 13.51
C LYS A 61 9.49 -3.75 13.00
N SER A 62 8.36 -3.07 12.83
CA SER A 62 7.05 -3.70 12.59
C SER A 62 6.32 -3.09 11.40
N CYS A 63 7.07 -2.56 10.44
CA CYS A 63 6.44 -2.01 9.24
C CYS A 63 5.88 -3.13 8.39
N VAL A 64 4.79 -2.86 7.68
CA VAL A 64 4.15 -3.88 6.84
C VAL A 64 3.94 -3.37 5.43
N VAL A 65 4.15 -4.27 4.47
CA VAL A 65 3.69 -4.12 3.11
C VAL A 65 2.51 -5.05 2.92
N ILE A 66 1.39 -4.49 2.52
CA ILE A 66 0.19 -5.25 2.18
C ILE A 66 0.09 -5.24 0.67
N ARG A 67 0.23 -6.42 0.08
CA ARG A 67 0.12 -6.64 -1.36
C ARG A 67 -1.17 -7.35 -1.68
N ARG A 68 -1.95 -6.75 -2.59
CA ARG A 68 -3.20 -7.35 -3.10
C ARG A 68 -2.90 -8.12 -4.37
N PHE A 69 -3.39 -9.34 -4.44
CA PHE A 69 -3.36 -10.10 -5.69
C PHE A 69 -4.66 -9.87 -6.46
N PRO A 70 -4.61 -9.50 -7.75
CA PRO A 70 -5.81 -9.37 -8.56
C PRO A 70 -6.51 -10.73 -8.64
N ARG A 71 -7.85 -10.68 -8.61
CA ARG A 71 -8.71 -11.80 -8.95
C ARG A 71 -8.75 -11.89 -10.48
N ASP A 72 -8.26 -12.97 -11.06
CA ASP A 72 -8.56 -13.33 -12.45
C ASP A 72 -9.96 -13.99 -12.55
N GLU A 73 -10.52 -14.01 -13.76
CA GLU A 73 -11.83 -14.64 -14.05
C GLU A 73 -11.84 -16.15 -13.73
N GLU A 74 -10.66 -16.79 -13.69
CA GLU A 74 -10.47 -18.23 -13.40
C GLU A 74 -10.15 -18.52 -11.91
N GLY A 75 -9.93 -17.49 -11.10
CA GLY A 75 -9.58 -17.64 -9.68
C GLY A 75 -8.10 -17.92 -9.39
N LEU A 76 -7.72 -17.55 -8.17
CA LEU A 76 -6.38 -17.53 -7.54
C LEU A 76 -5.24 -18.26 -8.28
N LYS A 77 -4.38 -17.54 -9.01
CA LYS A 77 -3.04 -18.04 -9.35
C LYS A 77 -2.18 -18.12 -8.09
N MET A 78 -2.08 -19.33 -7.53
CA MET A 78 -1.20 -19.64 -6.40
C MET A 78 0.27 -19.40 -6.78
N ARG A 79 0.98 -18.53 -6.04
CA ARG A 79 2.43 -18.65 -5.91
C ARG A 79 2.71 -19.43 -4.62
N THR A 80 3.29 -20.61 -4.75
CA THR A 80 3.80 -21.38 -3.61
C THR A 80 4.97 -20.61 -3.01
N ILE A 81 4.76 -19.99 -1.84
CA ILE A 81 5.87 -19.50 -1.02
C ILE A 81 6.08 -20.54 0.07
N THR A 82 7.18 -21.29 -0.04
CA THR A 82 7.58 -22.25 0.99
C THR A 82 8.15 -21.47 2.17
N LEU A 83 7.36 -21.26 3.22
CA LEU A 83 7.87 -20.89 4.53
C LEU A 83 7.82 -22.14 5.40
N LYS A 84 9.00 -22.54 5.92
CA LYS A 84 9.10 -23.60 6.94
C LYS A 84 8.21 -23.17 8.11
N ASP A 85 7.24 -24.02 8.42
CA ASP A 85 6.29 -23.88 9.52
C ASP A 85 5.32 -22.71 9.38
N VAL A 86 4.15 -22.96 8.74
CA VAL A 86 2.81 -22.73 9.33
C VAL A 86 1.70 -23.11 8.34
N LYS A 87 0.68 -23.72 8.94
CA LYS A 87 -0.56 -24.26 8.39
C LYS A 87 -1.34 -23.23 7.57
N VAL A 88 -1.68 -23.61 6.34
CA VAL A 88 -2.50 -22.85 5.40
C VAL A 88 -3.93 -22.68 5.95
N ILE A 89 -4.37 -21.44 6.14
CA ILE A 89 -5.78 -21.06 6.19
C ILE A 89 -6.01 -20.07 5.04
N ARG A 90 -6.67 -20.55 3.97
CA ARG A 90 -7.00 -19.78 2.76
C ARG A 90 -8.31 -19.03 2.97
N GLU A 91 -8.25 -17.80 3.48
CA GLU A 91 -9.39 -16.86 3.40
C GLU A 91 -9.00 -15.39 3.16
N LYS A 92 -7.71 -15.02 3.19
CA LYS A 92 -7.31 -13.60 3.10
C LYS A 92 -6.54 -13.29 1.82
N TYR A 93 -7.15 -12.48 0.95
CA TYR A 93 -6.71 -12.08 -0.39
C TYR A 93 -5.51 -11.11 -0.42
N GLU A 94 -4.75 -11.05 0.68
CA GLU A 94 -3.72 -10.05 0.94
C GLU A 94 -2.48 -10.74 1.48
N GLN A 95 -1.32 -10.48 0.86
CA GLN A 95 -0.03 -10.85 1.41
C GLN A 95 0.44 -9.72 2.33
N VAL A 96 0.56 -10.02 3.62
CA VAL A 96 1.16 -9.10 4.59
C VAL A 96 2.62 -9.49 4.75
N ILE A 97 3.52 -8.58 4.41
CA ILE A 97 4.96 -8.76 4.51
C ILE A 97 5.47 -7.85 5.61
N GLU A 98 5.99 -8.45 6.68
CA GLU A 98 6.62 -7.69 7.76
C GLU A 98 8.05 -7.30 7.39
N ILE A 99 8.40 -6.06 7.71
CA ILE A 99 9.67 -5.44 7.37
C ILE A 99 10.25 -4.76 8.60
N ASN A 100 11.53 -5.03 8.86
CA ASN A 100 12.29 -4.32 9.87
C ASN A 100 13.11 -3.20 9.21
N LEU A 101 12.52 -2.00 9.15
CA LEU A 101 13.18 -0.81 8.62
C LEU A 101 14.43 -0.43 9.39
N GLU A 102 14.51 -0.74 10.69
CA GLU A 102 15.71 -0.42 11.48
C GLU A 102 16.93 -1.15 10.91
N LYS A 103 16.78 -2.44 10.57
CA LYS A 103 17.85 -3.24 9.98
C LYS A 103 18.27 -2.74 8.59
N ILE A 104 17.32 -2.26 7.79
CA ILE A 104 17.61 -1.72 6.46
C ILE A 104 18.38 -0.39 6.59
N LEU A 105 17.91 0.50 7.45
CA LEU A 105 18.41 1.86 7.57
C LEU A 105 19.70 1.96 8.38
N LYS A 106 19.86 1.15 9.43
CA LYS A 106 21.04 1.19 10.32
C LYS A 106 22.05 0.12 9.97
N ASP A 107 21.60 -1.10 9.73
CA ASP A 107 22.49 -2.26 9.56
C ASP A 107 22.80 -2.53 8.07
N GLY A 108 22.13 -1.83 7.15
CA GLY A 108 22.33 -1.98 5.70
C GLY A 108 21.80 -3.30 5.14
N GLU A 109 20.89 -4.00 5.86
CA GLU A 109 20.30 -5.26 5.41
C GLU A 109 19.31 -5.04 4.26
N LEU A 110 19.81 -4.86 3.03
CA LEU A 110 18.98 -4.62 1.84
C LEU A 110 18.06 -5.79 1.45
N ALA A 111 18.30 -6.99 1.98
CA ALA A 111 17.43 -8.15 1.74
C ALA A 111 15.97 -7.93 2.18
N GLN A 112 15.74 -6.97 3.09
CA GLN A 112 14.40 -6.58 3.55
C GLN A 112 13.85 -5.34 2.82
N ASN A 113 14.62 -4.71 1.93
CA ASN A 113 14.18 -3.57 1.13
C ASN A 113 13.43 -4.05 -0.12
N ILE A 114 12.18 -4.45 0.09
CA ILE A 114 11.35 -5.09 -0.93
C ILE A 114 10.96 -4.08 -2.01
N ALA A 115 11.00 -4.52 -3.28
CA ALA A 115 10.40 -3.79 -4.39
C ALA A 115 8.86 -3.86 -4.30
N LEU A 116 8.25 -2.69 -4.22
CA LEU A 116 6.82 -2.48 -4.20
C LEU A 116 6.23 -2.66 -5.60
N GLN A 117 4.97 -3.06 -5.60
CA GLN A 117 4.13 -3.15 -6.76
C GLN A 117 3.06 -2.07 -6.69
N PRO A 118 2.52 -1.64 -7.84
CA PRO A 118 1.34 -0.80 -7.84
C PRO A 118 0.26 -1.39 -6.95
N GLN A 119 -0.40 -0.50 -6.20
CA GLN A 119 -1.45 -0.76 -5.23
C GLN A 119 -1.00 -1.47 -3.96
N ASP A 120 0.30 -1.66 -3.75
CA ASP A 120 0.82 -2.02 -2.43
C ASP A 120 0.50 -0.89 -1.43
N ILE A 121 0.24 -1.31 -0.19
CA ILE A 121 0.07 -0.40 0.95
C ILE A 121 1.27 -0.60 1.88
N VAL A 122 2.08 0.43 2.03
CA VAL A 122 3.13 0.52 3.03
C VAL A 122 2.53 1.16 4.28
N TYR A 123 2.52 0.44 5.39
CA TYR A 123 2.03 0.95 6.66
C TYR A 123 3.15 0.95 7.72
N VAL A 124 3.37 2.14 8.29
CA VAL A 124 4.34 2.38 9.36
C VAL A 124 3.57 2.56 10.66
N PRO A 125 3.63 1.62 11.62
CA PRO A 125 2.77 1.68 12.78
C PRO A 125 3.33 2.55 13.92
N ILE A 126 2.44 3.05 14.78
CA ILE A 126 2.76 3.73 16.05
C ILE A 126 2.89 2.75 17.24
N ARG A 127 2.24 1.58 17.18
CA ARG A 127 2.27 0.52 18.21
C ARG A 127 2.59 -0.84 17.56
N PRO A 128 3.06 -1.86 18.29
CA PRO A 128 3.48 -3.10 17.66
C PRO A 128 2.26 -3.82 17.07
N LEU A 129 2.46 -4.56 15.97
CA LEU A 129 1.39 -5.26 15.26
C LEU A 129 0.66 -6.28 16.16
N SER A 130 1.34 -6.83 17.18
CA SER A 130 0.74 -7.73 18.17
C SER A 130 -0.42 -7.09 18.95
N GLU A 131 -0.46 -5.76 19.03
CA GLU A 131 -1.53 -5.01 19.71
C GLU A 131 -2.66 -4.59 18.74
N PHE A 132 -2.53 -4.87 17.44
CA PHE A 132 -3.51 -4.51 16.42
C PHE A 132 -4.12 -5.74 15.76
N ASP A 133 -5.44 -5.71 15.56
CA ASP A 133 -6.07 -6.63 14.62
C ASP A 133 -5.81 -6.15 13.18
N ILE A 134 -4.87 -6.81 12.51
CA ILE A 134 -4.55 -6.59 11.09
C ILE A 134 -5.81 -6.74 10.22
N GLY A 135 -6.79 -7.57 10.60
CA GLY A 135 -8.11 -7.64 9.96
C GLY A 135 -8.82 -6.30 9.91
N THR A 136 -8.88 -5.60 11.04
CA THR A 136 -9.52 -4.29 11.16
C THR A 136 -8.82 -3.23 10.28
N ILE A 137 -7.48 -3.18 10.27
CA ILE A 137 -6.73 -2.23 9.41
C ILE A 137 -7.02 -2.48 7.94
N LEU A 138 -6.94 -3.75 7.52
CA LEU A 138 -7.21 -4.15 6.15
C LEU A 138 -8.65 -3.86 5.76
N GLN A 139 -9.61 -4.04 6.66
CA GLN A 139 -11.02 -3.72 6.41
C GLN A 139 -11.24 -2.22 6.24
N CYS A 140 -10.63 -1.37 7.07
CA CYS A 140 -10.70 0.08 6.95
C CYS A 140 -10.08 0.56 5.63
N VAL A 141 -8.90 0.07 5.27
CA VAL A 141 -8.23 0.42 4.02
C VAL A 141 -9.00 -0.10 2.81
N THR A 142 -9.52 -1.33 2.85
CA THR A 142 -10.36 -1.89 1.78
C THR A 142 -11.62 -1.08 1.57
N THR A 143 -12.31 -0.73 2.66
CA THR A 143 -13.56 0.04 2.59
C THR A 143 -13.29 1.43 2.04
N GLY A 144 -12.24 2.11 2.52
CA GLY A 144 -11.83 3.41 1.98
C GLY A 144 -11.49 3.36 0.49
N LEU A 145 -10.70 2.37 0.05
CA LEU A 145 -10.36 2.17 -1.36
C LEU A 145 -11.58 1.79 -2.21
N THR A 146 -12.51 1.01 -1.67
CA THR A 146 -13.73 0.60 -2.38
C THR A 146 -14.65 1.79 -2.57
N ILE A 147 -14.85 2.60 -1.53
CA ILE A 147 -15.59 3.87 -1.62
C ILE A 147 -14.93 4.78 -2.65
N TYR A 148 -13.60 4.92 -2.60
CA TYR A 148 -12.86 5.73 -3.57
C TYR A 148 -13.05 5.23 -5.01
N ASN A 149 -12.96 3.91 -5.24
CA ASN A 149 -13.18 3.30 -6.55
C ASN A 149 -14.63 3.41 -7.06
N VAL A 150 -15.61 3.41 -6.15
CA VAL A 150 -17.03 3.63 -6.50
C VAL A 150 -17.28 5.09 -6.87
N LEU A 151 -16.64 6.03 -6.16
CA LEU A 151 -16.69 7.45 -6.52
C LEU A 151 -15.92 7.76 -7.81
N LEU A 152 -15.03 6.86 -8.24
CA LEU A 152 -14.25 6.97 -9.48
C LEU A 152 -14.94 6.48 -10.75
N LYS A 153 -16.07 5.79 -10.63
CA LYS A 153 -16.87 5.28 -11.76
C LYS A 153 -18.11 6.13 -11.96
#